data_AF-A0A563ENX0-F1
#
_entry.id   AF-A0A563ENX0-F1
#
_cell.length_a   1.000
_cell.length_b   1.000
_cell.length_c   1.000
_cell.angle_alpha   90.00
_cell.angle_beta   90.00
_cell.angle_gamma   90.00
#
_symmetry.space_group_name_H-M   'P 1'
#
loop_
_entity.id
_entity.type
_entity.pdbx_description
1 polymer ?
#
loop_
_entity_poly.entity_id
_entity_poly.type
_entity_poly.pdbx_seq_one_letter_code
_entity_poly.pdbx_strand_id
1 'polypeptide(L)'
;MSINVWLDRSDQLVAGAEIFRSHRKFQWWDYTPSHNQLLLRCDGGSVWTRVDVHFKAVSVMKLQSNYNGLHIRCATPSERDRIQSETPGITYFDPESSEFDLGCRYFILDDGSGGIDYVVAQAIGWHEYHDRGQPGCVTTQAAPMPAEDRIRYRHIYVVLGLAFGPEPHVYGTFLTRGEAEHTRKLLADRYPDGTFTIDETPVRV
;
A
#
# COMPACT_ATOMS: atom_id res chain seq x y z
N MET A 1 12.21 3.32 20.51
CA MET A 1 10.83 2.83 20.56
C MET A 1 10.25 2.99 19.18
N SER A 2 9.68 1.96 18.56
CA SER A 2 9.05 2.09 17.24
C SER A 2 7.56 2.34 17.40
N ILE A 3 7.04 3.35 16.70
CA ILE A 3 5.60 3.61 16.65
C ILE A 3 5.08 3.00 15.35
N ASN A 4 4.06 2.15 15.47
CA ASN A 4 3.36 1.55 14.34
C ASN A 4 1.87 1.86 14.49
N VAL A 5 1.29 2.56 13.51
CA VAL A 5 -0.13 2.87 13.47
C VAL A 5 -0.71 2.38 12.15
N TRP A 6 -1.86 1.73 12.22
CA TRP A 6 -2.61 1.25 11.07
C TRP A 6 -4.09 1.59 11.25
N LEU A 7 -4.68 2.30 10.29
CA LEU A 7 -6.05 2.77 10.31
C LEU A 7 -6.77 2.32 9.02
N ASP A 8 -7.84 1.56 9.20
CA ASP A 8 -8.66 1.02 8.12
C ASP A 8 -10.16 1.05 8.42
N ARG A 9 -10.57 1.55 9.60
CA ARG A 9 -11.98 1.60 10.03
C ARG A 9 -12.55 3.01 9.94
N SER A 10 -13.84 3.11 9.62
CA SER A 10 -14.60 4.36 9.53
C SER A 10 -14.60 5.16 10.82
N ASP A 11 -14.64 4.49 11.97
CA ASP A 11 -14.62 5.16 13.29
C ASP A 11 -13.28 5.85 13.60
N GLN A 12 -12.20 5.43 12.94
CA GLN A 12 -10.87 6.03 13.04
C GLN A 12 -10.63 7.12 11.99
N LEU A 13 -11.41 7.13 10.91
CA LEU A 13 -11.18 7.94 9.70
C LEU A 13 -12.34 8.91 9.45
N VAL A 14 -12.57 9.78 10.44
CA VAL A 14 -13.63 10.79 10.43
C VAL A 14 -13.33 11.90 9.42
N ALA A 15 -14.31 12.30 8.62
CA ALA A 15 -14.17 13.35 7.62
C ALA A 15 -13.57 14.65 8.21
N GLY A 16 -12.56 15.20 7.52
CA GLY A 16 -11.84 16.41 7.95
C GLY A 16 -10.85 16.22 9.11
N ALA A 17 -10.85 15.07 9.80
CA ALA A 17 -9.95 14.84 10.93
C ALA A 17 -8.49 14.67 10.48
N GLU A 18 -7.58 15.25 11.24
CA GLU A 18 -6.15 15.03 11.07
C GLU A 18 -5.79 13.59 11.45
N ILE A 19 -5.02 12.93 10.57
CA ILE A 19 -4.55 11.56 10.76
C ILE A 19 -3.07 11.54 11.11
N PHE A 20 -2.29 12.35 10.40
CA PHE A 20 -0.84 12.37 10.51
C PHE A 20 -0.31 13.77 10.24
N ARG A 21 0.66 14.21 11.04
CA ARG A 21 1.36 15.47 10.84
C ARG A 21 2.85 15.29 11.14
N SER A 22 3.69 15.78 10.25
CA SER A 22 5.13 15.83 10.44
C SER A 22 5.72 17.05 9.72
N HIS A 23 6.65 17.73 10.36
CA HIS A 23 7.42 18.82 9.73
C HIS A 23 8.59 18.32 8.87
N ARG A 24 8.83 17.00 8.83
CA ARG A 24 9.94 16.42 8.08
C ARG A 24 9.62 16.37 6.58
N LYS A 25 10.66 16.33 5.76
CA LYS A 25 10.51 16.17 4.31
C LYS A 25 10.12 14.74 3.96
N PHE A 26 9.07 14.57 3.18
CA PHE A 26 8.65 13.29 2.61
C PHE A 26 8.81 13.30 1.10
N GLN A 27 9.14 12.14 0.53
CA GLN A 27 9.17 11.93 -0.91
C GLN A 27 8.32 10.72 -1.27
N TRP A 28 7.76 10.74 -2.48
CA TRP A 28 7.26 9.50 -3.07
C TRP A 28 8.44 8.55 -3.27
N TRP A 29 8.39 7.41 -2.59
CA TRP A 29 9.44 6.41 -2.63
C TRP A 29 9.11 5.23 -3.54
N ASP A 30 7.90 4.64 -3.40
CA ASP A 30 7.54 3.45 -4.17
C ASP A 30 6.04 3.37 -4.51
N TYR A 31 5.80 2.89 -5.74
CA TYR A 31 4.58 2.49 -6.45
C TYR A 31 4.47 0.97 -6.64
N THR A 32 3.65 0.18 -5.93
CA THR A 32 3.46 -1.24 -6.29
C THR A 32 2.09 -1.48 -6.92
N PRO A 33 1.96 -1.48 -8.27
CA PRO A 33 0.67 -1.66 -8.95
C PRO A 33 -0.03 -2.98 -8.63
N SER A 34 0.71 -4.09 -8.53
CA SER A 34 0.12 -5.41 -8.26
C SER A 34 -0.55 -5.52 -6.89
N HIS A 35 -0.19 -4.62 -5.96
CA HIS A 35 -0.73 -4.59 -4.59
C HIS A 35 -1.48 -3.28 -4.29
N ASN A 36 -1.60 -2.39 -5.29
CA ASN A 36 -2.17 -1.06 -5.14
C ASN A 36 -1.63 -0.36 -3.88
N GLN A 37 -0.30 -0.36 -3.72
CA GLN A 37 0.36 0.13 -2.50
C GLN A 37 1.26 1.31 -2.82
N LEU A 38 1.06 2.41 -2.08
CA LEU A 38 1.88 3.61 -2.14
C LEU A 38 2.72 3.73 -0.86
N LEU A 39 3.97 4.14 -1.02
CA LEU A 39 4.89 4.46 0.06
C LEU A 39 5.44 5.88 -0.09
N LEU A 40 5.18 6.72 0.93
CA LEU A 40 5.87 7.98 1.15
C LEU A 40 6.90 7.80 2.26
N ARG A 41 8.10 8.33 2.06
CA ARG A 41 9.22 8.13 2.99
C ARG A 41 9.89 9.44 3.38
N CYS A 42 10.20 9.55 4.66
CA CYS A 42 11.15 10.51 5.19
C CYS A 42 12.43 9.78 5.58
N ASP A 43 13.49 9.97 4.78
CA ASP A 43 14.81 9.39 5.00
C ASP A 43 15.62 10.18 6.04
N GLY A 44 15.15 10.21 7.29
CA GLY A 44 15.92 10.58 8.49
C GLY A 44 16.47 11.99 8.60
N GLY A 45 17.11 12.55 7.58
CA GLY A 45 17.84 13.81 7.64
C GLY A 45 18.81 13.81 8.82
N SER A 46 18.80 14.91 9.58
CA SER A 46 19.56 15.07 10.84
C SER A 46 18.99 14.27 12.02
N VAL A 47 17.85 13.59 11.83
CA VAL A 47 17.14 12.83 12.86
C VAL A 47 17.40 11.35 12.60
N TRP A 48 17.79 10.59 13.63
CA TRP A 48 18.15 9.17 13.53
C TRP A 48 16.95 8.24 13.29
N THR A 49 15.89 8.73 12.64
CA THR A 49 14.62 8.02 12.53
C THR A 49 14.01 8.17 11.15
N ARG A 50 13.79 7.03 10.47
CA ARG A 50 13.05 6.94 9.21
C ARG A 50 11.56 6.85 9.48
N VAL A 51 10.75 7.59 8.73
CA VAL A 51 9.28 7.47 8.79
C VAL A 51 8.77 7.00 7.44
N ASP A 52 8.04 5.89 7.46
CA ASP A 52 7.38 5.32 6.29
C ASP A 52 5.87 5.50 6.45
N VAL A 53 5.20 6.12 5.48
CA VAL A 53 3.74 6.25 5.41
C VAL A 53 3.23 5.41 4.25
N HIS A 54 2.35 4.47 4.55
CA HIS A 54 1.82 3.48 3.62
C HIS A 54 0.34 3.73 3.37
N PHE A 55 -0.07 3.56 2.11
CA PHE A 55 -1.48 3.44 1.72
C PHE A 55 -1.69 2.09 1.03
N LYS A 56 -2.78 1.40 1.36
CA LYS A 56 -3.13 0.10 0.75
C LYS A 56 -4.47 0.14 0.03
N ALA A 57 -4.55 -0.67 -1.03
CA ALA A 57 -5.67 -0.69 -1.96
C ALA A 57 -5.96 0.71 -2.53
N VAL A 58 -4.90 1.40 -2.94
CA VAL A 58 -4.94 2.69 -3.61
C VAL A 58 -5.70 2.54 -4.92
N SER A 59 -6.79 3.30 -5.06
CA SER A 59 -7.59 3.36 -6.28
C SER A 59 -7.20 4.55 -7.16
N VAL A 60 -6.88 5.68 -6.53
CA VAL A 60 -6.57 6.95 -7.20
C VAL A 60 -5.53 7.71 -6.40
N MET A 61 -4.61 8.41 -7.07
CA MET A 61 -3.70 9.33 -6.41
C MET A 61 -3.36 10.53 -7.30
N LYS A 62 -3.18 11.69 -6.67
CA LYS A 62 -2.62 12.91 -7.25
C LYS A 62 -1.63 13.44 -6.24
N LEU A 63 -0.34 13.41 -6.58
CA LEU A 63 0.74 13.63 -5.63
C LEU A 63 1.81 14.52 -6.23
N GLN A 64 2.42 15.33 -5.37
CA GLN A 64 3.75 15.86 -5.61
C GLN A 64 4.83 14.80 -5.37
N SER A 65 5.97 14.96 -6.04
CA SER A 65 7.13 14.08 -5.82
C SER A 65 7.76 14.25 -4.44
N ASN A 66 7.60 15.43 -3.82
CA ASN A 66 8.19 15.80 -2.53
C ASN A 66 7.24 16.71 -1.75
N TYR A 67 7.30 16.61 -0.42
CA TYR A 67 6.54 17.44 0.53
C TYR A 67 7.49 18.00 1.60
N ASN A 68 7.50 19.31 1.81
CA ASN A 68 8.36 19.97 2.82
C ASN A 68 7.66 20.07 4.18
N GLY A 69 7.37 18.91 4.75
CA GLY A 69 6.35 18.75 5.77
C GLY A 69 5.17 17.99 5.17
N LEU A 70 4.54 17.12 5.94
CA LEU A 70 3.43 16.30 5.48
C LEU A 70 2.32 16.35 6.51
N HIS A 71 1.19 16.89 6.09
CA HIS A 71 -0.06 16.88 6.83
C HIS A 71 -1.08 16.04 6.04
N ILE A 72 -1.60 15.01 6.69
CA ILE A 72 -2.59 14.09 6.14
C ILE A 72 -3.85 14.15 6.99
N ARG A 73 -4.97 14.34 6.32
CA ARG A 73 -6.30 14.31 6.94
C ARG A 73 -7.29 13.60 6.05
N CYS A 74 -8.41 13.17 6.63
CA CYS A 74 -9.56 12.76 5.82
C CYS A 74 -10.10 13.95 5.04
N ALA A 75 -10.51 13.70 3.80
CA ALA A 75 -11.22 14.69 3.00
C ALA A 75 -12.56 15.04 3.65
N THR A 76 -12.96 16.29 3.51
CA THR A 76 -14.33 16.74 3.77
C THR A 76 -15.28 16.22 2.68
N PRO A 77 -16.61 16.23 2.89
CA PRO A 77 -17.57 15.84 1.85
C PRO A 77 -17.39 16.62 0.54
N SER A 78 -17.21 17.94 0.60
CA SER A 78 -17.02 18.76 -0.60
C SER A 78 -15.73 18.44 -1.37
N GLU A 79 -14.66 18.06 -0.66
CA GLU A 79 -13.41 17.62 -1.29
C GLU A 79 -13.54 16.22 -1.89
N ARG A 80 -14.28 15.32 -1.24
CA ARG A 80 -14.63 14.01 -1.79
C ARG A 80 -15.37 14.18 -3.12
N ASP A 81 -16.42 14.99 -3.14
CA ASP A 81 -17.23 15.26 -4.34
C ASP A 81 -16.35 15.82 -5.47
N ARG A 82 -15.46 16.75 -5.13
CA ARG A 82 -14.48 17.30 -6.07
C ARG A 82 -13.55 16.21 -6.63
N ILE A 83 -12.96 15.36 -5.77
CA ILE A 83 -12.07 14.28 -6.22
C ILE A 83 -12.80 13.32 -7.16
N GLN A 84 -14.03 12.94 -6.81
CA GLN A 84 -14.87 12.08 -7.66
C GLN A 84 -15.14 12.74 -9.02
N SER A 85 -15.40 14.05 -9.04
CA SER A 85 -15.59 14.80 -10.29
C SER A 85 -14.31 14.90 -11.14
N GLU A 86 -13.13 14.96 -10.51
CA GLU A 86 -11.82 14.98 -11.20
C GLU A 86 -11.45 13.60 -11.79
N THR A 87 -12.19 12.54 -11.44
CA THR A 87 -11.85 11.15 -11.80
C THR A 87 -13.04 10.35 -12.32
N PRO A 88 -13.65 10.80 -13.43
CA PRO A 88 -14.79 10.10 -14.02
C PRO A 88 -14.39 8.68 -14.45
N GLY A 89 -15.28 7.71 -14.20
CA GLY A 89 -15.09 6.30 -14.60
C GLY A 89 -14.48 5.39 -13.53
N ILE A 90 -14.04 5.94 -12.40
CA ILE A 90 -13.64 5.13 -11.24
C ILE A 90 -14.87 4.76 -10.42
N THR A 91 -15.02 3.48 -10.11
CA THR A 91 -16.06 3.01 -9.16
C THR A 91 -15.50 3.08 -7.75
N TYR A 92 -16.15 3.88 -6.90
CA TYR A 92 -15.80 4.01 -5.50
C TYR A 92 -16.71 3.14 -4.64
N PHE A 93 -16.12 2.31 -3.78
CA PHE A 93 -16.88 1.55 -2.79
C PHE A 93 -17.12 2.44 -1.57
N ASP A 94 -18.38 2.71 -1.25
CA ASP A 94 -18.73 3.45 -0.05
C ASP A 94 -18.52 2.55 1.18
N PRO A 95 -17.64 2.92 2.12
CA PRO A 95 -17.43 2.12 3.31
C PRO A 95 -18.67 1.97 4.19
N GLU A 96 -19.54 2.96 4.25
CA GLU A 96 -20.76 2.90 5.06
C GLU A 96 -21.77 1.90 4.49
N SER A 97 -21.67 1.59 3.20
CA SER A 97 -22.51 0.61 2.53
C SER A 97 -22.03 -0.84 2.70
N SER A 98 -20.81 -1.03 3.25
CA SER A 98 -20.18 -2.33 3.41
C SER A 98 -20.36 -2.85 4.83
N GLU A 99 -20.91 -4.05 4.98
CA GLU A 99 -21.01 -4.76 6.27
C GLU A 99 -19.64 -4.91 6.96
N PHE A 100 -18.57 -4.98 6.17
CA PHE A 100 -17.20 -5.18 6.63
C PHE A 100 -16.36 -3.90 6.64
N ASP A 101 -16.99 -2.73 6.46
CA ASP A 101 -16.32 -1.42 6.43
C ASP A 101 -15.25 -1.30 5.32
N LEU A 102 -15.38 -2.18 4.31
CA LEU A 102 -14.51 -2.25 3.15
C LEU A 102 -14.97 -1.20 2.13
N GLY A 103 -14.28 -0.06 2.13
CA GLY A 103 -14.56 1.01 1.18
C GLY A 103 -13.40 1.98 1.01
N CYS A 104 -13.48 2.80 -0.03
CA CYS A 104 -12.48 3.79 -0.32
C CYS A 104 -12.61 4.98 0.64
N ARG A 105 -11.48 5.38 1.22
CA ARG A 105 -11.32 6.62 1.98
C ARG A 105 -10.53 7.63 1.16
N TYR A 106 -10.78 8.90 1.43
CA TYR A 106 -10.20 10.01 0.72
C TYR A 106 -9.27 10.73 1.67
N PHE A 107 -7.98 10.74 1.35
CA PHE A 107 -6.92 11.37 2.13
C PHE A 107 -6.44 12.59 1.40
N ILE A 108 -6.42 13.74 2.08
CA ILE A 108 -5.81 14.97 1.57
C ILE A 108 -4.39 15.04 2.10
N LEU A 109 -3.45 15.36 1.21
CA LEU A 109 -2.04 15.58 1.51
C LEU A 109 -1.73 17.04 1.22
N ASP A 110 -1.12 17.72 2.19
CA ASP A 110 -0.71 19.12 2.10
C ASP A 110 0.62 19.33 2.83
N ASP A 111 1.45 20.24 2.31
CA ASP A 111 2.68 20.71 2.94
C ASP A 111 2.60 22.18 3.38
N GLY A 112 1.42 22.79 3.29
CA GLY A 112 1.16 24.19 3.60
C GLY A 112 1.40 25.15 2.44
N SER A 113 1.81 24.65 1.26
CA SER A 113 1.99 25.47 0.05
C SER A 113 0.67 25.87 -0.63
N GLY A 114 -0.46 25.30 -0.20
CA GLY A 114 -1.80 25.62 -0.71
C GLY A 114 -2.25 24.76 -1.91
N GLY A 115 -1.41 23.82 -2.37
CA GLY A 115 -1.83 22.76 -3.27
C GLY A 115 -2.67 21.69 -2.54
N ILE A 116 -3.62 21.08 -3.24
CA ILE A 116 -4.39 19.94 -2.70
C ILE A 116 -4.00 18.70 -3.49
N ASP A 117 -3.19 17.85 -2.86
CA ASP A 117 -2.90 16.50 -3.30
C ASP A 117 -3.83 15.52 -2.56
N TYR A 118 -4.04 14.35 -3.16
CA TYR A 118 -4.93 13.36 -2.56
C TYR A 118 -4.56 11.92 -2.90
N VAL A 119 -4.93 11.02 -2.00
CA VAL A 119 -4.91 9.57 -2.19
C VAL A 119 -6.29 9.02 -1.85
N VAL A 120 -6.82 8.17 -2.73
CA VAL A 120 -8.01 7.37 -2.45
C VAL A 120 -7.57 5.93 -2.22
N ALA A 121 -7.76 5.42 -1.01
CA ALA A 121 -7.27 4.11 -0.58
C ALA A 121 -8.17 3.52 0.51
N GLN A 122 -8.06 2.22 0.80
CA GLN A 122 -8.85 1.61 1.88
C GLN A 122 -8.22 1.81 3.26
N ALA A 123 -6.89 1.91 3.33
CA ALA A 123 -6.18 1.99 4.59
C ALA A 123 -4.94 2.87 4.49
N ILE A 124 -4.57 3.44 5.64
CA ILE A 124 -3.34 4.21 5.84
C ILE A 124 -2.64 3.72 7.10
N GLY A 125 -1.32 3.68 7.09
CA GLY A 125 -0.54 3.48 8.29
C GLY A 125 0.83 4.10 8.19
N TRP A 126 1.50 4.24 9.33
CA TRP A 126 2.87 4.73 9.35
C TRP A 126 3.70 4.02 10.40
N HIS A 127 4.99 3.98 10.11
CA HIS A 127 5.99 3.40 10.99
C HIS A 127 7.19 4.32 11.12
N GLU A 128 7.60 4.58 12.36
CA GLU A 128 8.85 5.27 12.67
C GLU A 128 9.91 4.28 13.19
N TYR A 129 10.97 4.12 12.40
CA TYR A 129 12.12 3.29 12.74
C TYR A 129 13.21 4.16 13.36
N HIS A 130 13.80 3.75 14.48
CA HIS A 130 15.11 4.27 14.87
C HIS A 130 16.18 3.58 14.06
N ASP A 131 16.85 4.34 13.20
CA ASP A 131 18.05 3.89 12.54
C ASP A 131 19.20 4.03 13.56
N ARG A 132 19.57 2.95 14.25
CA ARG A 132 20.63 2.97 15.28
C ARG A 132 22.03 3.06 14.67
N GLY A 133 22.25 4.02 13.77
CA GLY A 133 23.58 4.39 13.33
C GLY A 133 24.30 3.36 12.45
N GLN A 134 23.59 2.53 11.67
CA GLN A 134 24.19 2.19 10.39
C GLN A 134 23.92 3.38 9.47
N PRO A 135 24.95 4.01 8.89
CA PRO A 135 24.74 5.06 7.91
C PRO A 135 24.06 4.43 6.68
N GLY A 136 22.73 4.43 6.68
CA GLY A 136 21.91 4.28 5.49
C GLY A 136 22.00 5.51 4.58
N CYS A 137 23.18 6.13 4.47
CA CYS A 137 23.53 6.88 3.28
C CYS A 137 23.94 5.85 2.23
N VAL A 138 22.95 5.17 1.65
CA VAL A 138 23.09 4.76 0.27
C VAL A 138 22.50 5.91 -0.51
N THR A 139 23.38 6.83 -0.90
CA THR A 139 23.23 7.61 -2.13
C THR A 139 22.58 6.69 -3.15
N THR A 140 21.40 7.01 -3.64
CA THR A 140 20.81 6.35 -4.81
C THR A 140 21.60 6.73 -6.07
N GLN A 141 22.92 6.55 -6.06
CA GLN A 141 23.47 5.76 -7.15
C GLN A 141 22.98 4.36 -6.80
N ALA A 142 21.90 3.94 -7.45
CA ALA A 142 21.63 2.53 -7.58
C ALA A 142 22.94 1.93 -8.11
N ALA A 143 23.72 1.30 -7.23
CA ALA A 143 24.59 0.24 -7.66
C ALA A 143 23.66 -0.64 -8.49
N PRO A 144 23.96 -0.88 -9.78
CA PRO A 144 23.11 -1.75 -10.57
C PRO A 144 22.92 -3.00 -9.74
N MET A 145 21.66 -3.33 -9.41
CA MET A 145 21.34 -4.60 -8.74
C MET A 145 22.27 -5.65 -9.36
N PRO A 146 23.08 -6.36 -8.55
CA PRO A 146 23.98 -7.38 -9.06
C PRO A 146 23.21 -8.22 -10.07
N ALA A 147 23.78 -8.52 -11.23
CA ALA A 147 23.04 -9.20 -12.32
C ALA A 147 22.38 -10.51 -11.83
N GLU A 148 23.00 -11.14 -10.84
CA GLU A 148 22.52 -12.29 -10.07
C GLU A 148 21.19 -12.06 -9.31
N ASP A 149 20.90 -10.84 -8.86
CA ASP A 149 19.68 -10.49 -8.11
C ASP A 149 18.53 -10.06 -9.01
N ARG A 150 18.83 -9.56 -10.21
CA ARG A 150 17.82 -9.31 -11.25
C ARG A 150 17.18 -10.59 -11.79
N ILE A 151 17.77 -11.75 -11.49
CA ILE A 151 17.40 -13.07 -12.02
C ILE A 151 16.87 -13.98 -10.89
N ARG A 152 16.79 -13.53 -9.64
CA ARG A 152 16.46 -14.39 -8.49
C ARG A 152 15.08 -15.03 -8.54
N TYR A 153 14.11 -14.40 -9.22
CA TYR A 153 12.76 -14.95 -9.37
C TYR A 153 12.48 -15.25 -10.84
N ARG A 154 12.90 -16.44 -11.28
CA ARG A 154 12.57 -16.95 -12.62
C ARG A 154 11.10 -17.34 -12.77
N HIS A 155 10.39 -17.52 -11.65
CA HIS A 155 9.00 -17.95 -11.64
C HIS A 155 8.19 -17.12 -10.66
N ILE A 156 6.91 -16.93 -11.00
CA ILE A 156 5.86 -16.56 -10.07
C ILE A 156 5.05 -17.82 -9.76
N TYR A 157 4.65 -17.98 -8.50
CA TYR A 157 3.84 -19.09 -8.03
C TYR A 157 2.43 -18.59 -7.77
N VAL A 158 1.44 -19.13 -8.48
CA VAL A 158 0.03 -18.71 -8.36
C VAL A 158 -0.75 -19.81 -7.67
N VAL A 159 -1.40 -19.51 -6.55
CA VAL A 159 -2.29 -20.46 -5.89
C VAL A 159 -3.68 -20.33 -6.50
N LEU A 160 -4.15 -21.42 -7.10
CA LEU A 160 -5.46 -21.54 -7.74
C LEU A 160 -6.36 -22.47 -6.90
N GLY A 161 -7.67 -22.26 -6.93
CA GLY A 161 -8.59 -23.15 -6.22
C GLY A 161 -10.01 -23.24 -6.79
N LEU A 162 -10.58 -24.44 -6.68
CA LEU A 162 -11.95 -24.81 -7.01
C LEU A 162 -12.72 -25.01 -5.71
N ALA A 163 -13.10 -23.93 -5.04
CA ALA A 163 -13.85 -23.99 -3.78
C ALA A 163 -15.27 -23.44 -3.90
N PHE A 164 -15.54 -22.61 -4.91
CA PHE A 164 -16.82 -21.87 -5.04
C PHE A 164 -17.47 -22.01 -6.42
N GLY A 165 -17.04 -22.99 -7.22
CA GLY A 165 -17.58 -23.22 -8.56
C GLY A 165 -16.67 -24.11 -9.41
N PRO A 166 -17.07 -24.36 -10.68
CA PRO A 166 -16.28 -25.15 -11.63
C PRO A 166 -15.06 -24.40 -12.17
N GLU A 167 -15.02 -23.06 -12.01
CA GLU A 167 -13.95 -22.21 -12.51
C GLU A 167 -12.85 -22.01 -11.45
N PRO A 168 -11.55 -22.12 -11.81
CA PRO A 168 -10.45 -21.90 -10.90
C PRO A 168 -10.32 -20.41 -10.55
N HIS A 169 -10.32 -20.09 -9.25
CA HIS A 169 -10.07 -18.75 -8.74
C HIS A 169 -8.62 -18.59 -8.28
N VAL A 170 -8.04 -17.40 -8.48
CA VAL A 170 -6.71 -17.04 -7.96
C VAL A 170 -6.85 -16.59 -6.51
N TYR A 171 -6.11 -17.23 -5.61
CA TYR A 171 -6.10 -16.90 -4.17
C TYR A 171 -4.81 -16.18 -3.74
N GLY A 172 -3.78 -16.18 -4.57
CA GLY A 172 -2.56 -15.42 -4.32
C GLY A 172 -1.46 -15.66 -5.35
N THR A 173 -0.53 -14.70 -5.44
CA THR A 173 0.67 -14.77 -6.27
C THR A 173 1.90 -14.55 -5.41
N PHE A 174 2.90 -15.41 -5.53
CA PHE A 174 4.05 -15.47 -4.64
C PHE A 174 5.36 -15.51 -5.45
N LEU A 175 6.41 -14.93 -4.87
CA LEU A 175 7.75 -14.96 -5.48
C LEU A 175 8.51 -16.23 -5.10
N THR A 176 8.07 -16.94 -4.05
CA THR A 176 8.67 -18.19 -3.61
C THR A 176 7.65 -19.33 -3.56
N ARG A 177 8.12 -20.55 -3.86
CA ARG A 177 7.31 -21.76 -3.74
C ARG A 177 6.85 -22.02 -2.30
N GLY A 178 7.69 -21.71 -1.31
CA GLY A 178 7.38 -21.93 0.10
C GLY A 178 6.18 -21.11 0.58
N GLU A 179 6.07 -19.85 0.15
CA GLU A 179 4.92 -18.98 0.47
C GLU A 179 3.63 -19.48 -0.19
N ALA A 180 3.72 -19.94 -1.45
CA ALA A 180 2.60 -20.54 -2.16
C ALA A 180 2.12 -21.84 -1.49
N GLU A 181 3.05 -22.70 -1.06
CA GLU A 181 2.74 -23.96 -0.35
C GLU A 181 2.10 -23.70 1.02
N HIS A 182 2.61 -22.73 1.77
CA HIS A 182 2.02 -22.31 3.03
C HIS A 182 0.57 -21.82 2.85
N THR A 183 0.34 -20.93 1.87
CA THR A 183 -1.00 -20.42 1.56
C THR A 183 -1.95 -21.51 1.09
N ARG A 184 -1.49 -22.41 0.21
CA ARG A 184 -2.28 -23.57 -0.26
C ARG A 184 -2.72 -24.44 0.92
N LYS A 185 -1.84 -24.67 1.90
CA LYS A 185 -2.17 -25.44 3.11
C LYS A 185 -3.25 -24.73 3.94
N LEU A 186 -3.10 -23.44 4.20
CA LEU A 186 -4.11 -22.66 4.94
C LEU A 186 -5.49 -22.70 4.26
N LEU A 187 -5.52 -22.63 2.92
CA LEU A 187 -6.76 -22.73 2.15
C LEU A 187 -7.37 -24.13 2.20
N ALA A 188 -6.57 -25.19 2.11
CA ALA A 188 -7.04 -26.57 2.23
C ALA A 188 -7.59 -26.88 3.62
N ASP A 189 -6.94 -26.36 4.68
CA ASP A 189 -7.41 -26.50 6.06
C ASP A 189 -8.74 -25.75 6.27
N ARG A 190 -8.92 -24.59 5.62
CA ARG A 190 -10.12 -23.75 5.73
C ARG A 190 -11.29 -24.25 4.89
N TYR A 191 -11.02 -24.84 3.73
CA TYR A 191 -12.01 -25.33 2.78
C TYR A 191 -11.69 -26.79 2.42
N PRO A 192 -12.08 -27.75 3.28
CA PRO A 192 -11.70 -29.16 3.13
C PRO A 192 -12.19 -29.80 1.82
N ASP A 193 -13.33 -29.32 1.31
CA ASP A 193 -13.92 -29.78 0.05
C ASP A 193 -13.33 -29.07 -1.19
N GLY A 194 -12.49 -28.04 -0.98
CA GLY A 194 -11.86 -27.26 -2.03
C GLY A 194 -10.60 -27.94 -2.56
N THR A 195 -10.41 -27.92 -3.87
CA THR A 195 -9.14 -28.36 -4.50
C THR A 195 -8.26 -27.15 -4.76
N PHE A 196 -7.03 -27.15 -4.23
CA PHE A 196 -6.07 -26.06 -4.42
C PHE A 196 -4.77 -26.54 -5.06
N THR A 197 -4.33 -25.83 -6.10
CA THR A 197 -3.10 -26.13 -6.86
C THR A 197 -2.18 -24.92 -6.89
N ILE A 198 -0.91 -25.15 -7.18
CA ILE A 198 0.08 -24.09 -7.43
C ILE A 198 0.48 -24.19 -8.88
N ASP A 199 0.29 -23.11 -9.62
CA ASP A 199 0.85 -22.94 -10.95
C ASP A 199 2.19 -22.19 -10.84
N GLU A 200 3.21 -22.68 -11.55
CA GLU A 200 4.56 -22.10 -11.57
C GLU A 200 4.78 -21.48 -12.95
N THR A 201 4.62 -20.17 -13.04
CA THR A 201 4.72 -19.45 -14.32
C THR A 201 6.08 -18.78 -14.44
N PRO A 202 6.87 -19.09 -15.50
CA PRO A 202 8.14 -18.41 -15.69
C PRO A 202 7.95 -16.94 -16.06
N VAL A 203 8.72 -16.06 -15.43
CA VAL A 203 8.80 -14.64 -15.80
C VAL A 203 9.68 -14.53 -17.03
N ARG A 204 9.07 -14.27 -18.20
CA ARG A 204 9.82 -13.94 -19.41
C ARG A 204 10.33 -12.50 -19.27
N VAL A 205 11.63 -12.36 -19.09
CA VAL A 205 12.36 -11.08 -19.13
C VAL A 205 12.70 -10.74 -20.56
#